data_AF-A0A3A4RZP3-F1
#
_entry.id   AF-A0A3A4RZP3-F1
#
_cell.length_a   1.000
_cell.length_b   1.000
_cell.length_c   1.000
_cell.angle_alpha   90.00
_cell.angle_beta   90.00
_cell.angle_gamma   90.00
#
_symmetry.space_group_name_H-M   'P 1'
#
loop_
_entity.id
_entity.type
_entity.pdbx_description
1 polymer ?
#
loop_
_entity_poly.entity_id
_entity_poly.type
_entity_poly.pdbx_seq_one_letter_code
_entity_poly.pdbx_strand_id
1 'polypeptide(L)'
;NRLCLQAYSPYPRARWGKTWRETEGCDLSKQIMAIVKELELSTEKIARLVEKGERQAELERIEWEAQKEQWRREEEERYAAQSLAKSKAELFQIIDGWAEANRIEKYFKEVEQRAADLSDNERIKISERLQRARELIGSPDAFDHLMKWRAPDEF
;
A
#
# COMPACT_ATOMS: atom_id res chain seq x y z
N ASN A 1 -23.85 -11.91 53.94
CA ASN A 1 -22.95 -11.98 52.77
C ASN A 1 -22.45 -13.40 52.64
N ARG A 2 -22.57 -14.02 51.46
CA ARG A 2 -21.94 -15.31 51.13
C ARG A 2 -20.67 -15.03 50.34
N LEU A 3 -19.55 -15.62 50.73
CA LEU A 3 -18.27 -15.43 50.07
C LEU A 3 -18.13 -16.34 48.84
N CYS A 4 -17.30 -15.91 47.89
CA CYS A 4 -17.00 -16.61 46.64
C CYS A 4 -15.50 -16.50 46.36
N LEU A 5 -14.87 -17.61 46.02
CA LEU A 5 -13.47 -17.68 45.60
C LEU A 5 -13.39 -18.07 44.13
N GLN A 6 -12.55 -17.39 43.36
CA GLN A 6 -12.28 -17.73 41.97
C GLN A 6 -10.77 -17.84 41.74
N ALA A 7 -10.36 -18.91 41.06
CA ALA A 7 -9.00 -19.09 40.58
C ALA A 7 -9.02 -19.18 39.06
N TYR A 8 -7.98 -18.66 38.41
CA TYR A 8 -7.82 -18.73 36.97
C TYR A 8 -6.35 -18.85 36.61
N SER A 9 -6.09 -19.36 35.41
CA SER A 9 -4.74 -19.45 34.85
C SER A 9 -4.30 -18.06 34.37
N PRO A 10 -3.11 -17.57 34.77
CA PRO A 10 -2.60 -16.27 34.31
C PRO A 10 -2.13 -16.32 32.85
N TYR A 11 -2.00 -17.52 32.25
CA TYR A 11 -1.51 -17.68 30.90
C TYR A 11 -2.65 -17.48 29.89
N PRO A 12 -2.55 -16.50 28.97
CA PRO A 12 -3.65 -16.10 28.07
C PRO A 12 -4.20 -17.24 27.19
N ARG A 13 -3.33 -18.18 26.81
CA ARG A 13 -3.68 -19.31 25.93
C ARG A 13 -4.08 -20.57 26.69
N ALA A 14 -3.92 -20.60 28.01
CA ALA A 14 -4.40 -21.69 28.85
C ALA A 14 -5.69 -21.28 29.56
N ARG A 15 -6.82 -21.47 28.87
CA ARG A 15 -8.15 -21.18 29.44
C ARG A 15 -8.51 -22.20 30.51
N TRP A 16 -8.20 -21.84 31.75
CA TRP A 16 -8.59 -22.58 32.94
C TRP A 16 -9.10 -21.60 33.99
N GLY A 17 -10.22 -21.95 34.61
CA GLY A 17 -10.82 -21.18 35.70
C GLY A 17 -11.75 -22.05 36.53
N LYS A 18 -11.81 -21.76 37.82
CA LYS A 18 -12.64 -22.45 38.80
C LYS A 18 -13.23 -21.46 39.78
N THR A 19 -14.42 -21.77 40.27
CA THR A 19 -15.16 -20.92 41.20
C THR A 19 -15.79 -21.78 42.27
N TRP A 20 -15.60 -21.39 43.53
CA TRP A 20 -16.18 -22.02 44.70
C TRP A 20 -17.05 -20.97 45.43
N ARG A 21 -18.27 -21.36 45.83
CA ARG A 21 -19.23 -20.47 46.48
C ARG A 21 -19.71 -21.12 47.77
N GLU A 22 -19.94 -20.30 48.79
CA GLU A 22 -20.55 -20.76 50.04
C GLU A 22 -22.02 -21.15 49.83
N THR A 23 -22.40 -22.28 50.43
CA THR A 23 -23.77 -22.79 50.45
C THR A 23 -24.23 -22.95 51.90
N GLU A 24 -25.53 -23.09 52.13
CA GLU A 24 -26.05 -23.34 53.48
C GLU A 24 -25.42 -24.63 54.05
N GLY A 25 -24.69 -24.48 55.17
CA GLY A 25 -23.97 -25.57 55.83
C GLY A 25 -22.52 -25.79 55.38
N CYS A 26 -22.03 -25.09 54.36
CA CYS A 26 -20.65 -25.26 53.87
C CYS A 26 -19.96 -23.91 53.60
N ASP A 27 -19.14 -23.49 54.57
CA ASP A 27 -18.33 -22.26 54.50
C ASP A 27 -17.01 -22.53 53.77
N LEU A 28 -16.45 -21.52 53.10
CA LEU A 28 -15.20 -21.67 52.35
C LEU A 28 -14.04 -22.13 53.25
N SER A 29 -14.01 -21.69 54.51
CA SER A 29 -13.02 -22.10 55.51
C SER A 29 -12.96 -23.63 55.70
N LYS A 30 -14.10 -24.31 55.59
CA LYS A 30 -14.18 -25.78 55.70
C LYS A 30 -13.74 -26.49 54.41
N GLN A 31 -13.72 -25.77 53.29
CA GLN A 31 -13.34 -26.29 51.97
C GLN A 31 -11.88 -26.00 51.59
N ILE A 32 -11.13 -25.19 52.37
CA ILE A 32 -9.76 -24.74 52.04
C ILE A 32 -8.86 -25.91 51.60
N MET A 33 -8.82 -27.00 52.38
CA MET A 33 -7.97 -28.16 52.04
C MET A 33 -8.39 -28.85 50.74
N ALA A 34 -9.69 -28.92 50.45
CA ALA A 34 -10.20 -29.48 49.21
C ALA A 34 -9.89 -28.57 48.01
N ILE A 35 -10.00 -27.25 48.19
CA ILE A 35 -9.64 -26.24 47.19
C ILE A 35 -8.15 -26.32 46.88
N VAL A 36 -7.27 -26.36 47.90
CA VAL A 36 -5.82 -26.49 47.71
C VAL A 36 -5.50 -27.75 46.91
N LYS A 37 -6.08 -28.90 47.27
CA LYS A 37 -5.88 -30.15 46.55
C LYS A 37 -6.40 -30.10 45.10
N GLU A 38 -7.53 -29.44 44.85
CA GLU A 38 -8.06 -29.25 43.49
C GLU A 38 -7.14 -28.34 42.66
N LEU A 39 -6.55 -27.32 43.26
CA LEU A 39 -5.56 -26.44 42.63
C LEU A 39 -4.27 -27.21 42.29
N GLU A 40 -3.73 -27.98 43.24
CA GLU A 40 -2.54 -28.82 43.04
C GLU A 40 -2.74 -29.79 41.85
N LEU A 41 -3.87 -30.52 41.84
CA LEU A 41 -4.23 -31.42 40.74
C LEU A 41 -4.46 -30.69 39.41
N SER A 42 -4.92 -29.43 39.45
CA SER A 42 -5.13 -28.63 38.25
C SER A 42 -3.83 -28.13 37.63
N THR A 43 -2.72 -28.12 38.35
CA THR A 43 -1.41 -27.66 37.86
C THR A 43 -0.99 -28.38 36.58
N GLU A 44 -1.11 -29.71 36.54
CA GLU A 44 -0.76 -30.51 35.36
C GLU A 44 -1.68 -30.18 34.18
N LYS A 45 -2.98 -29.98 34.45
CA LYS A 45 -3.94 -29.59 33.42
C LYS A 45 -3.62 -28.20 32.86
N ILE A 46 -3.26 -27.24 33.70
CA ILE A 46 -2.86 -25.89 33.29
C ILE A 46 -1.58 -25.98 32.45
N ALA A 47 -0.57 -26.73 32.89
CA ALA A 47 0.68 -26.92 32.15
C ALA A 47 0.44 -27.48 30.73
N ARG A 48 -0.39 -28.51 30.59
CA ARG A 48 -0.75 -29.06 29.27
C ARG A 48 -1.51 -28.05 28.39
N LEU A 49 -2.37 -27.23 28.99
CA LEU A 49 -3.08 -26.17 28.27
C LEU A 49 -2.14 -25.07 27.80
N VAL A 50 -1.14 -24.70 28.61
CA VAL A 50 -0.09 -23.74 28.23
C VAL A 50 0.71 -24.27 27.06
N GLU A 51 1.24 -25.50 27.17
CA GLU A 51 2.07 -26.11 26.14
C GLU A 51 1.32 -26.23 24.80
N LYS A 52 0.05 -26.64 24.83
CA LYS A 52 -0.80 -26.68 23.63
C LYS A 52 -1.02 -25.29 23.05
N GLY A 53 -1.24 -24.29 23.91
CA GLY A 53 -1.43 -22.90 23.51
C GLY A 53 -0.19 -22.31 22.85
N GLU A 54 1.00 -22.62 23.38
CA GLU A 54 2.28 -22.20 22.82
C GLU A 54 2.57 -22.85 21.47
N ARG A 55 2.33 -24.17 21.35
CA ARG A 55 2.47 -24.87 20.06
C ARG A 55 1.55 -24.28 18.98
N GLN A 56 0.30 -23.98 19.33
CA GLN A 56 -0.63 -23.34 18.40
C GLN A 56 -0.18 -21.92 18.02
N ALA A 57 0.33 -21.15 18.99
CA ALA A 57 0.83 -19.80 18.75
C ALA A 57 2.04 -19.79 17.81
N GLU A 58 2.92 -20.77 17.95
CA GLU A 58 4.08 -20.92 17.07
C GLU A 58 3.66 -21.23 15.63
N LEU A 59 2.71 -22.14 15.44
CA LEU A 59 2.16 -22.44 14.11
C LEU A 59 1.48 -21.20 13.49
N GLU A 60 0.64 -20.50 14.25
CA GLU A 60 0.00 -19.25 13.81
C GLU A 60 1.04 -18.19 13.43
N ARG A 61 2.13 -18.08 14.20
CA ARG A 61 3.23 -17.15 13.90
C ARG A 61 3.91 -17.49 12.59
N ILE A 62 4.26 -18.76 12.39
CA ILE A 62 4.91 -19.23 11.16
C ILE A 62 4.00 -18.97 9.94
N GLU A 63 2.71 -19.31 10.04
CA GLU A 63 1.74 -19.05 8.97
C GLU A 63 1.59 -17.56 8.68
N TRP A 64 1.49 -16.73 9.71
CA TRP A 64 1.38 -15.28 9.59
C TRP A 64 2.62 -14.63 8.98
N GLU A 65 3.82 -15.09 9.34
CA GLU A 65 5.07 -14.65 8.76
C GLU A 65 5.18 -15.05 7.28
N ALA A 66 4.81 -16.28 6.95
CA ALA A 66 4.78 -16.75 5.56
C ALA A 66 3.79 -15.93 4.71
N GLN A 67 2.58 -15.66 5.21
CA GLN A 67 1.59 -14.84 4.51
C GLN A 67 2.08 -13.40 4.31
N LYS A 68 2.69 -12.79 5.33
CA LYS A 68 3.26 -11.44 5.21
C LYS A 68 4.39 -11.38 4.19
N GLU A 69 5.25 -12.38 4.14
CA GLU A 69 6.33 -12.41 3.16
C GLU A 69 5.80 -12.57 1.73
N GLN A 70 4.76 -13.38 1.53
CA GLN A 70 4.09 -13.47 0.22
C GLN A 70 3.46 -12.13 -0.18
N TRP A 71 2.70 -11.50 0.73
CA TRP A 71 2.10 -10.19 0.47
C TRP A 71 3.13 -9.10 0.19
N ARG A 72 4.27 -9.12 0.89
CA ARG A 72 5.35 -8.15 0.66
C ARG A 72 5.90 -8.29 -0.76
N ARG A 73 6.13 -9.51 -1.24
CA ARG A 73 6.62 -9.76 -2.61
C ARG A 73 5.61 -9.34 -3.66
N GLU A 74 4.34 -9.71 -3.48
CA GLU A 74 3.28 -9.32 -4.40
C GLU A 74 3.11 -7.80 -4.48
N GLU A 75 3.20 -7.09 -3.35
CA GLU A 75 3.11 -5.63 -3.32
C GLU A 75 4.36 -4.98 -3.95
N GLU A 76 5.56 -5.51 -3.72
CA GLU A 76 6.78 -5.05 -4.39
C GLU A 76 6.69 -5.22 -5.93
N GLU A 77 6.21 -6.36 -6.40
CA GLU A 77 5.98 -6.61 -7.83
C GLU A 77 4.91 -5.68 -8.42
N ARG A 78 3.80 -5.48 -7.70
CA ARG A 78 2.73 -4.56 -8.11
C ARG A 78 3.22 -3.12 -8.17
N TYR A 79 3.98 -2.68 -7.17
CA TYR A 79 4.52 -1.33 -7.13
C TYR A 79 5.51 -1.11 -8.28
N ALA A 80 6.42 -2.06 -8.51
CA ALA A 80 7.36 -1.99 -9.64
C ALA A 80 6.62 -1.95 -11.00
N ALA A 81 5.59 -2.79 -11.18
CA ALA A 81 4.80 -2.80 -12.40
C ALA A 81 4.02 -1.48 -12.60
N GLN A 82 3.45 -0.92 -11.53
CA GLN A 82 2.73 0.35 -11.56
C GLN A 82 3.68 1.53 -11.85
N SER A 83 4.84 1.59 -11.21
CA SER A 83 5.86 2.61 -11.49
C SER A 83 6.30 2.57 -12.94
N LEU A 84 6.59 1.36 -13.46
CA LEU A 84 6.96 1.17 -14.86
C LEU A 84 5.84 1.60 -15.82
N ALA A 85 4.59 1.20 -15.54
CA ALA A 85 3.44 1.55 -16.37
C ALA A 85 3.21 3.07 -16.39
N LYS A 86 3.31 3.72 -15.23
CA LYS A 86 3.15 5.17 -15.09
C LYS A 86 4.26 5.92 -15.82
N SER A 87 5.52 5.54 -15.61
CA SER A 87 6.66 6.16 -16.28
C SER A 87 6.57 6.01 -17.81
N LYS A 88 6.16 4.84 -18.31
CA LYS A 88 5.88 4.63 -19.75
C LYS A 88 4.75 5.51 -20.27
N ALA A 89 3.65 5.62 -19.53
CA ALA A 89 2.53 6.47 -19.94
C ALA A 89 2.93 7.95 -20.02
N GLU A 90 3.68 8.44 -19.03
CA GLU A 90 4.23 9.81 -19.04
C GLU A 90 5.17 10.02 -20.23
N LEU A 91 6.05 9.06 -20.53
CA LEU A 91 6.94 9.14 -21.68
C LEU A 91 6.17 9.20 -23.01
N PHE A 92 5.13 8.38 -23.18
CA PHE A 92 4.29 8.44 -24.37
C PHE A 92 3.57 9.78 -24.53
N GLN A 93 3.07 10.37 -23.44
CA GLN A 93 2.47 11.71 -23.48
C GLN A 93 3.48 12.79 -23.93
N ILE A 94 4.74 12.69 -23.49
CA ILE A 94 5.81 13.60 -23.91
C ILE A 94 6.10 13.41 -25.40
N ILE A 95 6.20 12.16 -25.88
CA ILE A 95 6.42 11.85 -27.30
C ILE A 95 5.27 12.40 -28.16
N ASP A 96 4.01 12.19 -27.75
CA ASP A 96 2.84 12.69 -28.47
C ASP A 96 2.82 14.22 -28.53
N GLY A 97 3.15 14.88 -27.42
CA GLY A 97 3.28 16.33 -27.37
C GLY A 97 4.37 16.87 -28.31
N TRP A 98 5.52 16.20 -28.37
CA TRP A 98 6.61 16.55 -29.29
C TRP A 98 6.24 16.29 -30.75
N ALA A 99 5.55 15.18 -31.04
CA ALA A 99 5.09 14.85 -32.38
C ALA A 99 4.11 15.90 -32.92
N GLU A 100 3.16 16.37 -32.10
CA GLU A 100 2.22 17.41 -32.48
C GLU A 100 2.93 18.76 -32.68
N ALA A 101 3.85 19.12 -31.80
CA ALA A 101 4.68 20.33 -31.93
C ALA A 101 5.44 20.35 -33.27
N ASN A 102 6.11 19.24 -33.59
CA ASN A 102 6.83 19.09 -34.86
C ASN A 102 5.92 19.15 -36.07
N ARG A 103 4.72 18.56 -35.98
CA ARG A 103 3.74 18.57 -37.07
C ARG A 103 3.29 19.99 -37.38
N ILE A 104 3.01 20.79 -36.35
CA ILE A 104 2.62 22.20 -36.48
C ILE A 104 3.77 23.03 -37.07
N GLU A 105 4.99 22.88 -36.56
CA GLU A 105 6.16 23.59 -37.09
C GLU A 105 6.48 23.22 -38.54
N LYS A 106 6.33 21.93 -38.90
CA LYS A 106 6.47 21.49 -40.29
C LYS A 106 5.43 22.14 -41.20
N TYR A 107 4.17 22.20 -40.76
CA TYR A 107 3.12 22.89 -41.50
C TYR A 107 3.44 24.37 -41.72
N PHE A 108 3.91 25.08 -40.68
CA PHE A 108 4.30 26.48 -40.82
C PHE A 108 5.46 26.68 -41.81
N LYS A 109 6.49 25.84 -41.75
CA LYS A 109 7.59 25.88 -42.72
C LYS A 109 7.12 25.64 -44.16
N GLU A 110 6.20 24.70 -44.38
CA GLU A 110 5.63 24.45 -45.71
C GLU A 110 4.83 25.66 -46.24
N VAL A 111 4.09 26.36 -45.36
CA VAL A 111 3.36 27.58 -45.73
C VAL A 111 4.32 28.73 -46.06
N GLU A 112 5.40 28.91 -45.29
CA GLU A 112 6.45 29.91 -45.58
C GLU A 112 7.13 29.64 -46.92
N GLN A 113 7.45 28.38 -47.21
CA GLN A 113 8.06 27.98 -48.48
C GLN A 113 7.15 28.31 -49.66
N ARG A 114 5.84 28.03 -49.57
CA ARG A 114 4.89 28.38 -50.64
C ARG A 114 4.68 29.88 -50.79
N ALA A 115 4.79 30.63 -49.70
CA ALA A 115 4.69 32.09 -49.73
C ALA A 115 5.93 32.76 -50.34
N ALA A 116 7.05 32.03 -50.49
CA ALA A 116 8.25 32.54 -51.14
C ALA A 116 8.01 32.88 -52.62
N ASP A 117 7.06 32.23 -53.30
CA ASP A 117 6.77 32.48 -54.72
C ASP A 117 5.73 33.61 -54.94
N LEU A 118 5.21 34.20 -53.86
CA LEU A 118 4.19 35.26 -53.92
C LEU A 118 4.80 36.67 -53.96
N SER A 119 3.96 37.66 -54.30
CA SER A 119 4.35 39.07 -54.27
C SER A 119 4.73 39.52 -52.85
N ASP A 120 5.60 40.54 -52.73
CA ASP A 120 6.11 40.98 -51.44
C ASP A 120 5.00 41.38 -50.44
N ASN A 121 3.91 42.00 -50.93
CA ASN A 121 2.78 42.40 -50.09
C ASN A 121 2.01 41.17 -49.55
N GLU A 122 1.87 40.12 -50.36
CA GLU A 122 1.23 38.87 -49.94
C GLU A 122 2.13 38.07 -48.99
N ARG A 123 3.44 38.05 -49.24
CA ARG A 123 4.43 37.41 -48.36
C ARG A 123 4.44 38.03 -46.96
N ILE A 124 4.42 39.36 -46.86
CA ILE A 124 4.36 40.08 -45.58
C ILE A 124 3.10 39.70 -44.80
N LYS A 125 1.92 39.71 -45.45
CA LYS A 125 0.65 39.32 -44.81
C LYS A 125 0.65 37.89 -44.29
N ILE A 126 1.26 36.96 -45.03
CA ILE A 126 1.35 35.55 -44.60
C ILE A 126 2.32 35.42 -43.42
N SER A 127 3.46 36.09 -43.46
CA SER A 127 4.43 36.10 -42.36
C SER A 127 3.83 36.63 -41.05
N GLU A 128 3.09 37.74 -41.11
CA GLU A 128 2.41 38.31 -39.93
C GLU A 128 1.36 37.34 -39.35
N ARG A 129 0.64 36.61 -40.22
CA ARG A 129 -0.34 35.61 -39.78
C ARG A 129 0.32 34.39 -39.13
N LEU A 130 1.44 33.92 -39.68
CA LEU A 130 2.18 32.81 -39.09
C LEU A 130 2.79 33.18 -37.74
N GLN A 131 3.29 34.41 -37.59
CA GLN A 131 3.78 34.89 -36.31
C GLN A 131 2.67 34.89 -35.23
N ARG A 132 1.48 35.41 -35.55
CA ARG A 132 0.33 35.37 -34.62
C ARG A 132 -0.12 33.93 -34.32
N ALA A 133 -0.03 33.02 -35.29
CA ALA A 133 -0.36 31.61 -35.07
C ALA A 133 0.63 30.92 -34.12
N ARG A 134 1.94 31.22 -34.23
CA ARG A 134 2.96 30.74 -33.29
C ARG A 134 2.75 31.30 -31.87
N GLU A 135 2.42 32.58 -31.76
CA GLU A 135 2.09 33.22 -30.47
C GLU A 135 0.82 32.62 -29.83
N LEU A 136 -0.18 32.25 -30.64
CA LEU A 136 -1.43 31.64 -30.17
C LEU A 136 -1.27 30.20 -29.69
N ILE A 137 -0.47 29.40 -30.41
CA ILE A 137 -0.27 27.98 -30.07
C ILE A 137 0.69 27.84 -28.87
N GLY A 138 1.64 28.77 -28.72
CA GLY A 138 2.71 28.69 -27.74
C GLY A 138 3.74 27.62 -28.14
N SER A 139 5.02 27.85 -27.88
CA SER A 139 6.05 26.83 -28.14
C SER A 139 5.83 25.66 -27.19
N PRO A 140 5.51 24.44 -27.66
CA PRO A 140 5.40 23.30 -26.77
C PRO A 140 6.82 22.88 -26.43
N ASP A 141 7.30 23.28 -25.26
CA ASP A 141 8.65 22.95 -24.81
C ASP A 141 8.68 21.50 -24.31
N ALA A 142 8.49 20.57 -25.24
CA ALA A 142 8.56 19.14 -24.98
C ALA A 142 9.96 18.74 -24.48
N PHE A 143 10.99 19.57 -24.73
CA PHE A 143 12.32 19.42 -24.14
C PHE A 143 12.29 19.71 -22.63
N ASP A 144 11.63 20.79 -22.20
CA ASP A 144 11.40 21.07 -20.77
C ASP A 144 10.57 19.98 -20.07
N HIS A 145 9.63 19.34 -20.77
CA HIS A 145 8.86 18.22 -20.23
C HIS A 145 9.68 16.94 -20.10
N LEU A 146 10.57 16.63 -21.06
CA LEU A 146 11.49 15.52 -20.97
C LEU A 146 12.51 15.71 -19.83
N MET A 147 13.00 16.93 -19.62
CA MET A 147 13.90 17.25 -18.51
C MET A 147 13.25 17.14 -17.13
N LYS A 148 11.91 17.14 -17.05
CA LYS A 148 11.12 16.99 -15.82
C LYS A 148 10.58 15.56 -15.63
N TRP A 149 10.71 14.70 -16.63
CA TRP A 149 10.29 13.31 -16.57
C TRP A 149 11.21 12.53 -15.62
N ARG A 150 10.61 11.66 -14.79
CA ARG A 150 11.35 10.79 -13.88
C ARG A 150 11.43 9.37 -14.44
N ALA A 151 12.61 8.79 -14.32
CA ALA A 151 12.85 7.40 -14.69
C ALA A 151 12.19 6.45 -13.65
N PRO A 152 11.85 5.20 -14.01
CA PRO A 152 11.19 4.24 -13.12
C PRO A 152 11.93 3.98 -11.79
N ASP A 153 13.25 4.15 -11.79
CA ASP A 153 14.17 4.03 -10.66
C ASP A 153 14.23 5.28 -9.76
N GLU A 154 13.60 6.38 -10.17
CA GLU A 154 13.53 7.66 -9.45
C GLU A 154 12.17 7.86 -8.72
N PHE A 155 11.36 6.81 -8.65
CA PHE A 155 10.04 6.77 -8.00
C PHE A 155 10.03 6.00 -6.68
#